data_AF-A0A968CKL4-F1
#
_entry.id   AF-A0A968CKL4-F1
#
_cell.length_a   1.000
_cell.length_b   1.000
_cell.length_c   1.000
_cell.angle_alpha   90.00
_cell.angle_beta   90.00
_cell.angle_gamma   90.00
#
_symmetry.space_group_name_H-M   'P 1'
#
loop_
_entity.id
_entity.type
_entity.pdbx_description
1 polymer ?
#
loop_
_entity_poly.entity_id
_entity_poly.type
_entity_poly.pdbx_seq_one_letter_code
_entity_poly.pdbx_strand_id
1 'polypeptide(L)'
;APVLGFGPHPAGAVSEADDAAATADDDWDTGEERPEPTAEERAKAKEELEKHRPDVDFEPDHRLVHGEIVEGPGYTVTALHTPGHISNHLCFALAEENAVLSGDHVMGWSTTIIPPPDGDVAAYLDSLRLLLDRHDEILYPTHGAPVTEPRAYVRALLDHRLDREAQIVAELRSGPRNARELVETLYADVRRELWRPAARSVIAHLRKLHAEDRAAPAVTGDRVLASTTTWELRG
;
A
#
# COMPACT_ATOMS: atom_id res chain seq x y z
N ALA A 1 15.33 -5.16 -25.34
CA ALA A 1 14.05 -5.90 -25.31
C ALA A 1 12.97 -4.88 -24.99
N PRO A 2 11.74 -5.02 -25.52
CA PRO A 2 10.66 -4.11 -25.17
C PRO A 2 10.32 -4.22 -23.69
N VAL A 3 9.93 -3.10 -23.09
CA VAL A 3 9.43 -3.01 -21.72
C VAL A 3 7.93 -3.33 -21.72
N LEU A 4 7.52 -4.28 -20.88
CA LEU A 4 6.12 -4.64 -20.71
C LEU A 4 5.64 -4.21 -19.32
N GLY A 5 4.44 -3.67 -19.23
CA GLY A 5 3.87 -3.23 -17.96
C GLY A 5 2.40 -2.84 -18.09
N PHE A 6 1.70 -2.60 -16.98
CA PHE A 6 0.28 -2.26 -17.03
C PHE A 6 0.02 -0.86 -17.62
N GLY A 7 0.96 0.07 -17.43
CA GLY A 7 0.86 1.45 -17.87
C GLY A 7 1.06 2.47 -16.74
N PRO A 8 0.78 3.76 -17.00
CA PRO A 8 0.99 4.81 -16.03
C PRO A 8 0.03 4.67 -14.85
N HIS A 9 0.42 5.27 -13.73
CA HIS A 9 -0.48 5.45 -12.60
C HIS A 9 -1.69 6.32 -13.01
N PRO A 10 -2.90 6.10 -12.44
CA PRO A 10 -4.05 6.95 -12.70
C PRO A 10 -3.79 8.37 -12.17
N ALA A 11 -4.50 9.35 -12.74
CA ALA A 11 -4.43 10.72 -12.26
C ALA A 11 -4.79 10.80 -10.77
N GLY A 12 -3.96 11.48 -9.97
CA GLY A 12 -4.12 11.59 -8.52
C GLY A 12 -3.49 10.46 -7.71
N ALA A 13 -2.80 9.50 -8.34
CA ALA A 13 -1.98 8.50 -7.65
C ALA A 13 -0.74 9.10 -6.95
N VAL A 14 -0.29 10.27 -7.40
CA VAL A 14 0.76 11.04 -6.71
C VAL A 14 0.29 12.48 -6.63
N SER A 15 0.43 13.08 -5.46
CA SER A 15 0.04 14.46 -5.18
C SER A 15 1.13 15.11 -4.35
N GLU A 16 1.62 16.28 -4.80
CA GLU A 16 2.60 17.07 -4.04
C GLU A 16 2.06 17.46 -2.65
N ALA A 17 0.74 17.60 -2.51
CA ALA A 17 0.11 17.88 -1.23
C ALA A 17 0.11 16.67 -0.29
N ASP A 18 0.00 15.46 -0.85
CA ASP A 18 0.04 14.21 -0.07
C ASP A 18 1.48 13.87 0.36
N ASP A 19 2.46 14.16 -0.49
CA ASP A 19 3.88 14.07 -0.14
C ASP A 19 4.26 15.11 0.93
N ALA A 20 3.70 16.32 0.86
CA ALA A 20 3.86 17.34 1.89
C ALA A 20 3.18 16.95 3.22
N ALA A 21 2.03 16.29 3.18
CA ALA A 21 1.37 15.76 4.38
C ALA A 21 2.18 14.60 5.01
N ALA A 22 2.76 13.72 4.19
CA ALA A 22 3.63 12.64 4.64
C ALA A 22 4.96 13.14 5.24
N THR A 23 5.49 14.26 4.74
CA THR A 23 6.69 14.91 5.31
C THR A 23 6.38 15.75 6.55
N ALA A 24 5.20 16.37 6.64
CA ALA A 24 4.72 17.02 7.87
C ALA A 24 4.46 16.04 9.02
N ASP A 25 4.31 14.75 8.71
CA ASP A 25 4.24 13.64 9.66
C ASP A 25 5.60 13.24 10.27
N ASP A 26 6.63 14.07 10.09
CA ASP A 26 7.98 13.82 10.59
C ASP A 26 8.15 13.84 12.12
N ASP A 27 7.13 14.31 12.84
CA ASP A 27 7.16 14.56 14.28
C ASP A 27 6.52 13.44 15.11
N TRP A 28 6.92 12.20 14.82
CA TRP A 28 6.39 11.00 15.45
C TRP A 28 7.08 10.65 16.79
N ASP A 29 8.31 11.14 17.00
CA ASP A 29 9.23 10.52 17.96
C ASP A 29 9.53 11.34 19.22
N THR A 30 9.24 12.64 19.26
CA THR A 30 9.73 13.47 20.37
C THR A 30 8.69 13.79 21.42
N GLY A 31 7.40 13.93 21.10
CA GLY A 31 6.42 14.51 22.04
C GLY A 31 6.79 15.93 22.52
N GLU A 32 7.90 16.47 22.02
CA GLU A 32 8.41 17.81 22.17
C GLU A 32 8.19 18.51 20.83
N GLU A 33 7.66 19.74 20.84
CA GLU A 33 7.61 20.60 19.65
C GLU A 33 9.02 20.71 19.07
N ARG A 34 9.27 20.03 17.95
CA ARG A 34 10.48 20.27 17.19
C ARG A 34 10.42 21.70 16.65
N PRO A 35 11.50 22.49 16.76
CA PRO A 35 11.56 23.79 16.10
C PRO A 35 11.27 23.60 14.61
N GLU A 36 10.57 24.56 14.01
CA GLU A 36 10.26 24.52 12.58
C GLU A 36 11.50 24.14 11.78
N PRO A 37 11.40 23.16 10.85
CA PRO A 37 12.55 22.73 10.09
C PRO A 37 13.15 23.91 9.35
N THR A 38 14.47 24.02 9.39
CA THR A 38 15.20 25.07 8.69
C THR A 38 14.93 24.99 7.17
N ALA A 39 15.21 26.07 6.44
CA ALA A 39 15.12 26.05 4.98
C ALA A 39 16.00 24.94 4.36
N GLU A 40 17.14 24.63 4.98
CA GLU A 40 18.06 23.59 4.55
C GLU A 40 17.51 22.18 4.79
N GLU A 41 16.90 21.93 5.96
CA GLU A 41 16.24 20.66 6.26
C GLU A 41 15.03 20.42 5.36
N ARG A 42 14.23 21.47 5.09
CA ARG A 42 13.13 21.41 4.12
C ARG A 42 13.63 21.10 2.70
N ALA A 43 14.74 21.72 2.28
CA ALA A 43 15.34 21.45 0.98
C ALA A 43 15.85 20.01 0.87
N LYS A 44 16.47 19.47 1.92
CA LYS A 44 16.97 18.10 1.96
C LYS A 44 15.84 17.06 1.98
N ALA A 45 14.79 17.29 2.77
CA ALA A 45 13.60 16.43 2.78
C ALA A 45 12.91 16.42 1.41
N LYS A 46 12.84 17.58 0.75
CA LYS A 46 12.33 17.69 -0.62
C LYS A 46 13.20 16.90 -1.60
N GLU A 47 14.53 17.03 -1.54
CA GLU A 47 15.45 16.29 -2.41
C GLU A 47 15.33 14.76 -2.23
N GLU A 48 15.21 14.27 -1.00
CA GLU A 48 15.03 12.83 -0.72
C GLU A 48 13.67 12.31 -1.20
N LEU A 49 12.61 13.11 -1.05
CA LEU A 49 11.30 12.82 -1.60
C LEU A 49 11.34 12.75 -3.13
N GLU A 50 12.03 13.69 -3.78
CA GLU A 50 12.18 13.72 -5.24
C GLU A 50 12.92 12.47 -5.77
N LYS A 51 13.90 11.95 -5.01
CA LYS A 51 14.63 10.71 -5.36
C LYS A 51 13.76 9.45 -5.33
N HIS A 52 12.73 9.42 -4.50
CA HIS A 52 11.84 8.26 -4.31
C HIS A 52 10.44 8.50 -4.85
N ARG A 53 10.25 9.56 -5.64
CA ARG A 53 8.97 9.87 -6.26
C ARG A 53 8.57 8.71 -7.19
N PRO A 54 7.33 8.20 -7.09
CA PRO A 54 6.84 7.19 -8.03
C PRO A 54 6.93 7.72 -9.47
N ASP A 55 7.33 6.84 -10.40
CA ASP A 55 7.37 7.17 -11.82
C ASP A 55 5.95 7.25 -12.38
N VAL A 56 5.36 8.45 -12.31
CA VAL A 56 3.99 8.72 -12.79
C VAL A 56 3.89 8.72 -14.31
N ASP A 57 5.02 8.88 -15.00
CA ASP A 57 5.09 9.00 -16.45
C ASP A 57 5.52 7.68 -17.12
N PHE A 58 5.58 6.59 -16.35
CA PHE A 58 5.93 5.27 -16.87
C PHE A 58 4.97 4.83 -17.99
N GLU A 59 5.51 4.76 -19.21
CA GLU A 59 4.82 4.27 -20.39
C GLU A 59 5.61 3.05 -20.96
N PRO A 60 5.06 1.83 -20.85
CA PRO A 60 5.73 0.65 -21.38
C PRO A 60 5.64 0.61 -22.91
N ASP A 61 6.63 -0.02 -23.56
CA ASP A 61 6.58 -0.30 -25.00
C ASP A 61 5.34 -1.16 -25.35
N HIS A 62 4.95 -2.06 -24.42
CA HIS A 62 3.75 -2.87 -24.51
C HIS A 62 2.94 -2.80 -23.22
N ARG A 63 1.73 -2.24 -23.35
CA ARG A 63 0.75 -2.18 -22.25
C ARG A 63 0.05 -3.52 -22.10
N LEU A 64 0.27 -4.18 -20.96
CA LEU A 64 -0.36 -5.44 -20.60
C LEU A 64 -1.67 -5.20 -19.85
N VAL A 65 -2.65 -6.07 -20.10
CA VAL A 65 -3.88 -6.15 -19.30
C VAL A 65 -3.93 -7.44 -18.49
N HIS A 66 -4.83 -7.49 -17.49
CA HIS A 66 -5.07 -8.72 -16.74
C HIS A 66 -5.42 -9.89 -17.66
N GLY A 67 -4.75 -11.03 -17.47
CA GLY A 67 -4.94 -12.25 -18.25
C GLY A 67 -4.21 -12.27 -19.59
N GLU A 68 -3.52 -11.19 -19.98
CA GLU A 68 -2.73 -11.18 -21.20
C GLU A 68 -1.51 -12.11 -21.08
N ILE A 69 -1.25 -12.87 -22.15
CA ILE A 69 -0.17 -13.85 -22.19
C ILE A 69 0.96 -13.32 -23.05
N VAL A 70 2.18 -13.39 -22.53
CA VAL A 70 3.42 -13.05 -23.23
C VAL A 70 4.27 -14.30 -23.31
N GLU A 71 4.67 -14.65 -24.53
CA GLU A 71 5.42 -15.87 -24.82
C GLU A 71 6.80 -15.55 -25.40
N GLY A 72 7.78 -16.37 -25.04
CA GLY A 72 9.11 -16.32 -25.63
C GLY A 72 9.85 -17.64 -25.51
N PRO A 73 11.10 -17.72 -25.96
CA PRO A 73 11.88 -18.95 -25.87
C PRO A 73 12.05 -19.40 -24.42
N GLY A 74 11.31 -20.44 -24.03
CA GLY A 74 11.40 -21.06 -22.71
C GLY A 74 10.59 -20.38 -21.61
N TYR A 75 9.66 -19.47 -21.94
CA TYR A 75 8.76 -18.90 -20.95
C TYR A 75 7.39 -18.54 -21.54
N THR A 76 6.37 -18.70 -20.71
CA THR A 76 4.98 -18.28 -20.93
C THR A 76 4.52 -17.57 -19.67
N VAL A 77 4.35 -16.25 -19.73
CA VAL A 77 3.92 -15.45 -18.59
C VAL A 77 2.53 -14.87 -18.80
N THR A 78 1.64 -15.07 -17.83
CA THR A 78 0.33 -14.39 -17.79
C THR A 78 0.42 -13.18 -16.87
N ALA A 79 0.07 -12.00 -17.37
CA ALA A 79 -0.01 -10.78 -16.57
C ALA A 79 -1.21 -10.84 -15.63
N LEU A 80 -0.99 -10.65 -14.34
CA LEU A 80 -2.02 -10.55 -13.33
C LEU A 80 -2.01 -9.12 -12.79
N HIS A 81 -2.99 -8.30 -13.20
CA HIS A 81 -3.18 -6.99 -12.57
C HIS A 81 -3.58 -7.17 -11.11
N THR A 82 -2.70 -6.73 -10.21
CA THR A 82 -2.82 -6.91 -8.76
C THR A 82 -2.65 -5.57 -8.03
N PRO A 83 -3.53 -4.59 -8.31
CA PRO A 83 -3.46 -3.27 -7.68
C PRO A 83 -3.60 -3.37 -6.16
N GLY A 84 -3.08 -2.37 -5.47
CA GLY A 84 -3.30 -2.21 -4.03
C GLY A 84 -2.05 -1.72 -3.31
N HIS A 85 -0.89 -2.36 -3.53
CA HIS A 85 0.39 -1.76 -3.13
C HIS A 85 0.62 -0.45 -3.90
N ILE A 86 0.51 -0.54 -5.23
CA ILE A 86 0.42 0.59 -6.16
C ILE A 86 -0.64 0.23 -7.21
N SER A 87 -1.24 1.21 -7.87
CA SER A 87 -2.41 0.99 -8.75
C SER A 87 -2.09 0.25 -10.05
N ASN A 88 -0.87 0.35 -10.56
CA ASN A 88 -0.42 -0.29 -11.80
C ASN A 88 0.39 -1.58 -11.57
N HIS A 89 0.39 -2.12 -10.34
CA HIS A 89 1.16 -3.33 -10.01
C HIS A 89 0.71 -4.56 -10.82
N LEU A 90 1.68 -5.30 -11.34
CA LEU A 90 1.48 -6.61 -11.97
C LEU A 90 2.21 -7.70 -11.19
N CYS A 91 1.52 -8.81 -10.93
CA CYS A 91 2.18 -10.09 -10.75
C CYS A 91 2.29 -10.80 -12.11
N PHE A 92 3.24 -11.73 -12.25
CA PHE A 92 3.37 -12.55 -13.47
C PHE A 92 3.31 -14.03 -13.13
N ALA A 93 2.33 -14.75 -13.68
CA ALA A 93 2.25 -16.20 -13.55
C ALA A 93 3.11 -16.87 -14.63
N LEU A 94 4.13 -17.60 -14.23
CA LEU A 94 5.03 -18.37 -15.08
C LEU A 94 4.50 -19.81 -15.22
N ALA A 95 4.06 -20.16 -16.43
CA ALA A 95 3.40 -21.44 -16.67
C ALA A 95 4.33 -22.64 -16.47
N GLU A 96 5.59 -22.51 -16.88
CA GLU A 96 6.59 -23.59 -16.85
C GLU A 96 6.95 -24.06 -15.45
N GLU A 97 6.81 -23.19 -14.45
CA GLU A 97 7.10 -23.48 -13.04
C GLU A 97 5.85 -23.56 -12.16
N ASN A 98 4.65 -23.38 -12.73
CA ASN A 98 3.41 -23.20 -11.97
C ASN A 98 3.60 -22.17 -10.81
N ALA A 99 4.26 -21.07 -11.13
CA ALA A 99 4.76 -20.10 -10.16
C ALA A 99 4.21 -18.69 -10.45
N VAL A 100 4.23 -17.81 -9.45
CA VAL A 100 3.93 -16.39 -9.63
C VAL A 100 5.08 -15.54 -9.14
N LEU A 101 5.59 -14.67 -10.00
CA LEU A 101 6.44 -13.55 -9.61
C LEU A 101 5.52 -12.50 -8.96
N SER A 102 5.53 -12.43 -7.63
CA SER A 102 4.53 -11.67 -6.86
C SER A 102 4.91 -10.22 -6.58
N GLY A 103 6.13 -9.82 -6.93
CA GLY A 103 6.62 -8.47 -6.70
C GLY A 103 6.54 -8.07 -5.22
N ASP A 104 6.06 -6.86 -4.98
CA ASP A 104 5.78 -6.33 -3.64
C ASP A 104 4.33 -6.55 -3.21
N HIS A 105 3.50 -7.18 -4.05
CA HIS A 105 2.12 -7.50 -3.69
C HIS A 105 2.04 -8.54 -2.56
N VAL A 106 2.85 -9.60 -2.69
CA VAL A 106 3.08 -10.60 -1.64
C VAL A 106 4.58 -10.71 -1.43
N MET A 107 5.05 -10.42 -0.22
CA MET A 107 6.46 -10.56 0.18
C MET A 107 6.64 -11.77 1.09
N GLY A 108 7.82 -12.39 1.09
CA GLY A 108 8.10 -13.62 1.85
C GLY A 108 8.53 -13.42 3.31
N TRP A 109 8.52 -12.19 3.81
CA TRP A 109 9.06 -11.84 5.14
C TRP A 109 8.22 -10.84 5.94
N SER A 110 7.23 -10.21 5.31
CA SER A 110 6.40 -9.15 5.91
C SER A 110 5.18 -8.88 5.05
N THR A 111 4.22 -8.13 5.58
CA THR A 111 3.08 -7.62 4.82
C THR A 111 3.50 -6.42 3.96
N THR A 112 2.89 -6.24 2.78
CA THR A 112 3.17 -5.06 1.94
C THR A 112 2.65 -3.76 2.52
N ILE A 113 3.35 -2.66 2.31
CA ILE A 113 2.84 -1.32 2.63
C ILE A 113 1.81 -0.95 1.57
N ILE A 114 0.75 -0.24 1.95
CA ILE A 114 -0.30 0.24 1.03
C ILE A 114 -0.36 1.77 1.18
N PRO A 115 0.52 2.53 0.49
CA PRO A 115 0.68 3.97 0.71
C PRO A 115 -0.32 4.81 -0.13
N PRO A 116 -1.26 5.54 0.49
CA PRO A 116 -2.17 6.45 -0.23
C PRO A 116 -1.42 7.65 -0.85
N PRO A 117 -1.90 8.27 -1.94
CA PRO A 117 -3.20 8.04 -2.55
C PRO A 117 -3.23 6.88 -3.54
N ASP A 118 -2.07 6.43 -4.05
CA ASP A 118 -1.96 5.34 -5.03
C ASP A 118 -2.35 3.97 -4.46
N GLY A 119 -1.83 3.66 -3.26
CA GLY A 119 -2.14 2.45 -2.55
C GLY A 119 -3.60 2.44 -2.08
N ASP A 120 -4.26 1.30 -2.28
CA ASP A 120 -5.67 1.09 -2.00
C ASP A 120 -5.91 -0.29 -1.35
N VAL A 121 -6.49 -0.28 -0.15
CA VAL A 121 -6.73 -1.53 0.60
C VAL A 121 -7.83 -2.37 -0.06
N ALA A 122 -8.87 -1.77 -0.62
CA ALA A 122 -9.95 -2.53 -1.25
C ALA A 122 -9.41 -3.30 -2.48
N ALA A 123 -8.66 -2.59 -3.33
CA ALA A 123 -7.97 -3.18 -4.49
C ALA A 123 -6.97 -4.27 -4.07
N TYR A 124 -6.24 -4.05 -2.97
CA TYR A 124 -5.32 -5.05 -2.41
C TYR A 124 -6.07 -6.33 -1.99
N LEU A 125 -7.17 -6.20 -1.24
CA LEU A 125 -7.97 -7.35 -0.80
C LEU A 125 -8.57 -8.12 -1.99
N ASP A 126 -9.04 -7.42 -3.02
CA ASP A 126 -9.55 -8.04 -4.24
C ASP A 126 -8.45 -8.78 -5.01
N SER A 127 -7.26 -8.20 -5.06
CA SER A 127 -6.08 -8.86 -5.66
C SER A 127 -5.62 -10.09 -4.87
N LEU A 128 -5.68 -10.06 -3.54
CA LEU A 128 -5.43 -11.26 -2.72
C LEU A 128 -6.48 -12.34 -2.98
N ARG A 129 -7.76 -11.98 -3.14
CA ARG A 129 -8.83 -12.93 -3.51
C ARG A 129 -8.57 -13.56 -4.88
N LEU A 130 -8.14 -12.74 -5.85
CA LEU A 130 -7.72 -13.22 -7.16
C LEU A 130 -6.58 -14.24 -7.05
N LEU A 131 -5.57 -14.00 -6.22
CA LEU A 131 -4.49 -14.97 -5.98
C LEU A 131 -4.97 -16.22 -5.22
N LEU A 132 -5.95 -16.10 -4.32
CA LEU A 132 -6.56 -17.24 -3.63
C LEU A 132 -7.39 -18.15 -4.53
N ASP A 133 -7.91 -17.64 -5.64
CA ASP A 133 -8.63 -18.43 -6.63
C ASP A 133 -7.69 -19.24 -7.54
N ARG A 134 -6.38 -18.98 -7.46
CA ARG A 134 -5.35 -19.70 -8.20
C ARG A 134 -4.81 -20.92 -7.45
N HIS A 135 -4.12 -21.79 -8.19
CA HIS A 135 -3.52 -23.04 -7.70
C HIS A 135 -2.01 -23.10 -8.01
N ASP A 136 -1.33 -21.98 -7.84
CA ASP A 136 0.13 -21.89 -8.02
C ASP A 136 0.86 -22.66 -6.91
N GLU A 137 2.01 -23.27 -7.24
CA GLU A 137 2.85 -24.04 -6.33
C GLU A 137 3.78 -23.15 -5.49
N ILE A 138 4.20 -22.01 -6.04
CA ILE A 138 5.18 -21.13 -5.39
C ILE A 138 5.00 -19.67 -5.80
N LEU A 139 5.22 -18.75 -4.85
CA LEU A 139 5.36 -17.32 -5.15
C LEU A 139 6.83 -16.91 -4.99
N TYR A 140 7.35 -16.17 -5.97
CA TYR A 140 8.66 -15.54 -5.93
C TYR A 140 8.50 -14.03 -5.70
N PRO A 141 8.67 -13.56 -4.46
CA PRO A 141 8.57 -12.15 -4.13
C PRO A 141 9.84 -11.38 -4.50
N THR A 142 9.74 -10.05 -4.59
CA THR A 142 10.94 -9.16 -4.64
C THR A 142 11.71 -9.24 -3.32
N HIS A 143 11.00 -9.40 -2.20
CA HIS A 143 11.57 -9.39 -0.86
C HIS A 143 11.21 -10.63 -0.05
N GLY A 144 12.22 -11.20 0.62
CA GLY A 144 12.08 -12.40 1.43
C GLY A 144 12.29 -13.69 0.63
N ALA A 145 12.06 -14.83 1.29
CA ALA A 145 12.20 -16.14 0.68
C ALA A 145 10.98 -16.47 -0.22
N PRO A 146 11.11 -17.42 -1.17
CA PRO A 146 9.97 -17.95 -1.89
C PRO A 146 8.89 -18.50 -0.95
N VAL A 147 7.63 -18.28 -1.31
CA VAL A 147 6.47 -18.76 -0.54
C VAL A 147 5.98 -20.07 -1.16
N THR A 148 6.28 -21.19 -0.50
CA THR A 148 5.96 -22.56 -0.98
C THR A 148 4.59 -23.07 -0.57
N GLU A 149 3.85 -22.30 0.24
CA GLU A 149 2.44 -22.57 0.56
C GLU A 149 1.55 -21.36 0.19
N PRO A 150 1.44 -21.00 -1.11
CA PRO A 150 0.85 -19.73 -1.53
C PRO A 150 -0.54 -19.47 -0.97
N ARG A 151 -1.46 -20.45 -1.07
CA ARG A 151 -2.86 -20.29 -0.65
C ARG A 151 -2.99 -20.04 0.85
N ALA A 152 -2.20 -20.73 1.68
CA ALA A 152 -2.22 -20.54 3.13
C ALA A 152 -1.66 -19.17 3.50
N TYR A 153 -0.54 -18.79 2.88
CA TYR A 153 0.12 -17.51 3.13
C TYR A 153 -0.73 -16.31 2.70
N VAL A 154 -1.28 -16.34 1.48
CA VAL A 154 -2.16 -15.27 0.96
C VAL A 154 -3.43 -15.15 1.80
N ARG A 155 -3.99 -16.27 2.28
CA ARG A 155 -5.12 -16.25 3.23
C ARG A 155 -4.76 -15.52 4.51
N ALA A 156 -3.60 -15.85 5.10
CA ALA A 156 -3.14 -15.19 6.31
C ALA A 156 -2.93 -13.67 6.11
N LEU A 157 -2.46 -13.24 4.94
CA LEU A 157 -2.36 -11.81 4.60
C LEU A 157 -3.74 -11.15 4.50
N LEU A 158 -4.70 -11.82 3.85
CA LEU A 158 -6.08 -11.34 3.73
C LEU A 158 -6.71 -11.16 5.11
N ASP A 159 -6.65 -12.21 5.94
CA ASP A 159 -7.21 -12.23 7.29
C ASP A 159 -6.56 -11.15 8.16
N HIS A 160 -5.22 -11.02 8.12
CA HIS A 160 -4.50 -9.98 8.84
C HIS A 160 -4.97 -8.55 8.50
N ARG A 161 -5.28 -8.28 7.23
CA ARG A 161 -5.78 -6.96 6.80
C ARG A 161 -7.24 -6.73 7.24
N LEU A 162 -8.08 -7.75 7.18
CA LEU A 162 -9.46 -7.67 7.67
C LEU A 162 -9.50 -7.48 9.20
N ASP A 163 -8.64 -8.18 9.93
CA ASP A 163 -8.50 -8.03 11.39
C ASP A 163 -8.04 -6.61 11.75
N ARG A 164 -7.07 -6.07 11.00
CA ARG A 164 -6.61 -4.68 11.19
C ARG A 164 -7.74 -3.67 10.99
N GLU A 165 -8.57 -3.85 9.96
CA GLU A 165 -9.74 -2.99 9.74
C GLU A 165 -10.74 -3.10 10.90
N ALA A 166 -11.01 -4.32 11.38
CA ALA A 166 -11.91 -4.54 12.50
C ALA A 166 -11.41 -3.87 13.78
N GLN A 167 -10.10 -3.91 14.04
CA GLN A 167 -9.46 -3.20 15.14
C GLN A 167 -9.61 -1.68 15.02
N ILE A 168 -9.37 -1.10 13.85
CA ILE A 168 -9.56 0.34 13.60
C ILE A 168 -11.01 0.75 13.87
N VAL A 169 -11.98 -0.02 13.37
CA VAL A 169 -13.41 0.23 13.63
C VAL A 169 -13.72 0.14 15.13
N ALA A 170 -13.14 -0.81 15.85
CA ALA A 170 -13.34 -0.95 17.29
C ALA A 170 -12.83 0.28 18.07
N GLU A 171 -11.66 0.81 17.70
CA GLU A 171 -11.12 2.04 18.29
C GLU A 171 -12.02 3.24 18.02
N LEU A 172 -12.49 3.41 16.78
CA LEU A 172 -13.38 4.52 16.42
C LEU A 172 -14.76 4.47 17.09
N ARG A 173 -15.22 3.29 17.54
CA ARG A 173 -16.44 3.18 18.38
C ARG A 173 -16.26 3.84 19.75
N SER A 174 -15.03 3.94 20.24
CA SER A 174 -14.72 4.59 21.52
C SER A 174 -14.60 6.11 21.39
N GLY A 175 -14.73 6.65 20.18
CA GLY A 175 -14.74 8.06 19.86
C GLY A 175 -13.85 8.39 18.66
N PRO A 176 -13.89 9.65 18.18
CA PRO A 176 -13.06 10.07 17.06
C PRO A 176 -11.57 9.89 17.36
N ARG A 177 -10.81 9.44 16.36
CA ARG A 177 -9.35 9.20 16.45
C ARG A 177 -8.65 9.56 15.14
N ASN A 178 -7.39 9.96 15.22
CA ASN A 178 -6.53 10.10 14.06
C ASN A 178 -5.62 8.87 13.86
N ALA A 179 -4.90 8.80 12.74
CA ALA A 179 -4.04 7.66 12.46
C ALA A 179 -2.87 7.55 13.45
N ARG A 180 -2.44 8.67 14.07
CA ARG A 180 -1.40 8.64 15.09
C ARG A 180 -1.82 7.82 16.31
N GLU A 181 -2.95 8.22 16.89
CA GLU A 181 -3.53 7.59 18.09
C GLU A 181 -3.87 6.11 17.84
N LEU A 182 -4.35 5.79 16.63
CA LEU A 182 -4.63 4.41 16.22
C LEU A 182 -3.34 3.58 16.14
N VAL A 183 -2.23 4.13 15.64
CA VAL A 183 -0.97 3.38 15.58
C VAL A 183 -0.38 3.17 16.97
N GLU A 184 -0.39 4.20 17.83
CA GLU A 184 0.07 4.08 19.22
C GLU A 184 -0.61 2.93 19.95
N THR A 185 -1.91 2.75 19.72
CA THR A 185 -2.70 1.69 20.34
C THR A 185 -2.50 0.34 19.66
N LEU A 186 -2.66 0.29 18.34
CA LEU A 186 -2.75 -0.97 17.59
C LEU A 186 -1.38 -1.53 17.16
N TYR A 187 -0.31 -0.76 17.30
CA TYR A 187 1.06 -1.13 16.95
C TYR A 187 2.02 -0.95 18.14
N ALA A 188 1.50 -0.95 19.38
CA ALA A 188 2.28 -0.77 20.60
C ALA A 188 3.48 -1.75 20.72
N ASP A 189 3.31 -2.99 20.24
CA ASP A 189 4.35 -4.03 20.25
C ASP A 189 5.27 -4.00 19.01
N VAL A 190 5.04 -3.08 18.07
CA VAL A 190 5.86 -2.92 16.86
C VAL A 190 6.93 -1.89 17.12
N ARG A 191 8.15 -2.14 16.63
CA ARG A 191 9.28 -1.20 16.75
C ARG A 191 8.89 0.19 16.21
N ARG A 192 9.22 1.26 16.95
CA ARG A 192 8.75 2.63 16.68
C ARG A 192 9.16 3.15 15.31
N GLU A 193 10.28 2.68 14.77
CA GLU A 193 10.76 3.06 13.44
C GLU A 193 9.78 2.62 12.32
N LEU A 194 8.90 1.65 12.61
CA LEU A 194 7.87 1.18 11.67
C LEU A 194 6.50 1.85 11.87
N TRP A 195 6.35 2.76 12.84
CA TRP A 195 5.05 3.39 13.11
C TRP A 195 4.62 4.34 11.99
N ARG A 196 5.57 4.99 11.31
CA ARG A 196 5.30 5.84 10.13
C ARG A 196 4.68 5.05 8.96
N PRO A 197 5.32 3.97 8.45
CA PRO A 197 4.68 3.14 7.43
C PRO A 197 3.40 2.44 7.94
N ALA A 198 3.28 2.16 9.23
CA ALA A 198 2.02 1.69 9.82
C ALA A 198 0.90 2.73 9.73
N ALA A 199 1.18 4.02 10.01
CA ALA A 199 0.21 5.10 9.90
C ALA A 199 -0.32 5.24 8.48
N ARG A 200 0.53 5.08 7.47
CA ARG A 200 0.14 5.07 6.05
C ARG A 200 -0.86 3.94 5.76
N SER A 201 -0.62 2.76 6.32
CA SER A 201 -1.55 1.62 6.21
C SER A 201 -2.89 1.91 6.93
N VAL A 202 -2.87 2.53 8.11
CA VAL A 202 -4.09 2.95 8.84
C VAL A 202 -4.88 3.97 8.03
N ILE A 203 -4.22 4.98 7.44
CA ILE A 203 -4.87 5.96 6.56
C ILE A 203 -5.53 5.26 5.36
N ALA A 204 -4.87 4.28 4.76
CA ALA A 204 -5.44 3.52 3.65
C ALA A 204 -6.72 2.75 4.06
N HIS A 205 -6.75 2.16 5.26
CA HIS A 205 -7.97 1.56 5.82
C HIS A 205 -9.07 2.60 6.06
N LEU A 206 -8.73 3.76 6.63
CA LEU A 206 -9.70 4.85 6.87
C LEU A 206 -10.30 5.37 5.56
N ARG A 207 -9.51 5.49 4.49
CA ARG A 207 -10.00 5.82 3.14
C ARG A 207 -10.96 4.77 2.61
N LYS A 208 -10.63 3.48 2.76
CA LYS A 208 -11.54 2.40 2.36
C LYS A 208 -12.87 2.50 3.12
N LEU A 209 -12.83 2.66 4.44
CA LEU A 209 -14.03 2.86 5.27
C LEU A 209 -14.83 4.09 4.83
N HIS A 210 -14.15 5.16 4.41
CA HIS A 210 -14.79 6.35 3.87
C HIS A 210 -15.52 6.09 2.56
N ALA A 211 -14.86 5.40 1.62
CA ALA A 211 -15.45 5.02 0.34
C ALA A 211 -16.66 4.09 0.50
N GLU A 212 -16.68 3.30 1.57
CA GLU A 212 -17.79 2.44 1.97
C GLU A 212 -18.87 3.15 2.80
N ASP A 213 -18.76 4.47 2.99
CA ASP A 213 -19.66 5.29 3.81
C ASP A 213 -19.74 4.86 5.29
N ARG A 214 -18.69 4.23 5.80
CA ARG A 214 -18.60 3.73 7.19
C ARG A 214 -17.86 4.66 8.14
N ALA A 215 -17.04 5.57 7.61
CA ALA A 215 -16.30 6.56 8.38
C ALA A 215 -16.22 7.92 7.64
N ALA A 216 -15.99 8.99 8.38
CA ALA A 216 -15.82 10.33 7.83
C ALA A 216 -14.60 11.03 8.44
N PRO A 217 -13.81 11.76 7.64
CA PRO A 217 -12.80 12.66 8.17
C PRO A 217 -13.45 13.97 8.65
N ALA A 218 -12.91 14.57 9.70
CA ALA A 218 -13.36 15.88 10.19
C ALA A 218 -12.99 17.06 9.26
N VAL A 219 -12.16 16.81 8.23
CA VAL A 219 -11.72 17.77 7.22
C VAL A 219 -11.94 17.21 5.82
N THR A 220 -11.97 18.09 4.81
CA THR A 220 -12.09 17.71 3.39
C THR A 220 -10.87 18.14 2.58
N GLY A 221 -10.68 17.55 1.39
CA GLY A 221 -9.57 17.87 0.48
C GLY A 221 -8.26 17.18 0.85
N ASP A 222 -7.13 17.72 0.40
CA ASP A 222 -5.80 17.07 0.49
C ASP A 222 -5.35 16.77 1.93
N ARG A 223 -5.90 17.48 2.92
CA ARG A 223 -5.60 17.25 4.34
C ARG A 223 -6.13 15.92 4.87
N VAL A 224 -7.03 15.23 4.13
CA VAL A 224 -7.61 13.95 4.56
C VAL A 224 -6.54 12.86 4.78
N LEU A 225 -5.41 12.93 4.07
CA LEU A 225 -4.34 11.93 4.18
C LEU A 225 -3.31 12.20 5.29
N ALA A 226 -3.41 13.31 6.00
CA ALA A 226 -2.52 13.60 7.13
C ALA A 226 -2.78 12.61 8.28
N SER A 227 -1.73 12.09 8.93
CA SER A 227 -1.90 11.18 10.07
C SER A 227 -2.61 11.82 11.27
N THR A 228 -2.66 13.14 11.33
CA THR A 228 -3.33 13.96 12.35
C THR A 228 -4.79 14.23 12.06
N THR A 229 -5.29 13.91 10.86
CA THR A 229 -6.71 14.07 10.55
C THR A 229 -7.54 13.13 11.41
N THR A 230 -8.47 13.69 12.17
CA THR A 230 -9.42 12.93 12.99
C THR A 230 -10.52 12.33 12.13
N TRP A 231 -10.86 11.08 12.43
CA TRP A 231 -11.91 10.30 11.80
C TRP A 231 -12.94 9.86 12.83
N GLU A 232 -14.18 9.69 12.40
CA GLU A 232 -15.26 9.11 13.19
C GLU A 232 -16.09 8.13 12.35
N LEU A 233 -16.77 7.17 13.01
CA LEU A 233 -17.69 6.28 12.32
C LEU A 233 -18.95 7.03 11.89
N ARG A 234 -19.50 6.64 10.74
CA ARG A 234 -20.84 7.05 10.33
C ARG A 234 -21.87 6.15 11.03
N GLY A 235 -22.95 6.78 11.52
CA GLY A 235 -24.07 6.12 12.19
C GLY A 235 -25.10 5.55 11.22
#